data_AF-A0A7J4QXR3-F1
#
_entry.id   AF-A0A7J4QXR3-F1
#
_cell.length_a   1.000
_cell.length_b   1.000
_cell.length_c   1.000
_cell.angle_alpha   90.00
_cell.angle_beta   90.00
_cell.angle_gamma   90.00
#
_symmetry.space_group_name_H-M   'P 1'
#
loop_
_entity.id
_entity.type
_entity.pdbx_description
1 polymer ?
#
loop_
_entity_poly.entity_id
_entity_poly.type
_entity_poly.pdbx_seq_one_letter_code
_entity_poly.pdbx_strand_id
1 'polypeptide(L)'
;MADSSTIDDILYPKIEPYSTGMLPVSDLHTIFWERSGNPDGQPAIVIHGGPGGGSQPGYRQYFDPEKFDIIQFDQRGCGKSTPYAELEENNTHNSVADIEALRQHFGIDKWHVFGGSWG
;
A
#
# COMPACT_ATOMS: atom_id res chain seq x y z
N MET A 1 -13.67 -10.05 34.42
CA MET A 1 -14.09 -8.85 33.67
C MET A 1 -13.37 -8.93 32.34
N ALA A 2 -14.09 -8.87 31.21
CA ALA A 2 -13.45 -8.92 29.91
C ALA A 2 -12.59 -7.66 29.75
N ASP A 3 -11.31 -7.85 29.45
CA ASP A 3 -10.37 -6.79 29.11
C ASP A 3 -10.90 -6.08 27.86
N SER A 4 -11.36 -4.83 28.01
CA SER A 4 -11.93 -4.05 26.92
C SER A 4 -10.86 -3.24 26.21
N SER A 5 -9.78 -3.90 25.78
CA SER A 5 -8.78 -3.25 24.94
C SER A 5 -9.45 -2.85 23.62
N THR A 6 -9.35 -1.58 23.26
CA THR A 6 -9.80 -1.09 21.96
C THR A 6 -8.74 -1.40 20.91
N ILE A 7 -9.10 -1.34 19.62
CA ILE A 7 -8.12 -1.55 18.55
C ILE A 7 -7.03 -0.47 18.56
N ASP A 8 -7.37 0.74 19.02
CA ASP A 8 -6.42 1.85 19.18
C ASP A 8 -5.39 1.57 20.30
N ASP A 9 -5.69 0.69 21.25
CA ASP A 9 -4.75 0.25 22.30
C ASP A 9 -3.77 -0.83 21.81
N ILE A 10 -4.04 -1.45 20.65
CA ILE A 10 -3.27 -2.56 20.09
C ILE A 10 -2.39 -2.10 18.92
N LEU A 11 -2.88 -1.16 18.10
CA LEU A 11 -2.20 -0.67 16.92
C LEU A 11 -1.14 0.40 17.26
N TYR A 12 -0.17 0.59 16.36
CA TYR A 12 0.76 1.71 16.48
C TYR A 12 0.06 3.07 16.31
N PRO A 13 0.65 4.18 16.79
CA PRO A 13 0.05 5.50 16.64
C PRO A 13 -0.24 5.87 15.18
N LYS A 14 -1.27 6.70 14.98
CA LYS A 14 -1.59 7.26 13.66
C LYS A 14 -0.43 8.10 13.15
N ILE A 15 -0.07 7.89 11.89
CA ILE A 15 0.97 8.63 11.17
C ILE A 15 0.49 9.07 9.79
N GLU A 16 1.10 10.12 9.26
CA GLU A 16 0.87 10.60 7.90
C GLU A 16 2.01 10.16 6.96
N PRO A 17 1.75 10.06 5.64
CA PRO A 17 2.78 9.70 4.70
C PRO A 17 3.76 10.87 4.58
N TYR A 18 5.06 10.57 4.59
CA TYR A 18 6.10 11.57 4.33
C TYR A 18 6.28 11.81 2.83
N SER A 19 5.78 10.90 1.97
CA SER A 19 5.83 11.06 0.52
C SER A 19 4.63 10.38 -0.14
N THR A 20 4.13 10.96 -1.22
CA THR A 20 3.06 10.40 -2.05
C THR A 20 3.35 10.69 -3.51
N GLY A 21 2.79 9.89 -4.41
CA GLY A 21 2.97 10.09 -5.84
C GLY A 21 2.08 9.23 -6.70
N MET A 22 2.27 9.38 -8.01
CA MET A 22 1.59 8.63 -9.05
C MET A 22 2.65 7.93 -9.90
N LEU A 23 2.43 6.68 -10.29
CA LEU A 23 3.32 5.90 -11.15
C LEU A 23 2.55 5.38 -12.38
N PRO A 24 2.90 5.83 -13.60
CA PRO A 24 2.40 5.20 -14.82
C PRO A 24 2.92 3.77 -14.92
N VAL A 25 2.00 2.80 -15.06
CA VAL A 25 2.32 1.36 -15.14
C VAL A 25 1.90 0.74 -16.48
N SER A 26 1.11 1.47 -17.26
CA SER A 26 0.88 1.23 -18.69
C SER A 26 0.49 2.54 -19.38
N ASP A 27 0.22 2.50 -20.68
CA ASP A 27 -0.32 3.65 -21.42
C ASP A 27 -1.71 4.06 -20.89
N LEU A 28 -2.44 3.13 -20.27
CA LEU A 28 -3.77 3.35 -19.71
C LEU A 28 -3.75 3.67 -18.22
N HIS A 29 -2.95 2.94 -17.43
CA HIS A 29 -3.05 2.97 -15.96
C HIS A 29 -1.93 3.77 -15.30
N THR A 30 -2.34 4.62 -14.35
CA THR A 30 -1.44 5.30 -13.41
C THR A 30 -1.89 5.01 -11.99
N ILE A 31 -1.02 4.39 -11.18
CA ILE A 31 -1.35 4.01 -9.81
C ILE A 31 -0.89 5.06 -8.80
N PHE A 32 -1.70 5.32 -7.78
CA PHE A 32 -1.31 6.13 -6.63
C PHE A 32 -0.48 5.29 -5.65
N TRP A 33 0.51 5.92 -5.02
CA TRP A 33 1.26 5.34 -3.92
C TRP A 33 1.55 6.37 -2.83
N GLU A 34 1.79 5.87 -1.62
CA GLU A 34 2.27 6.63 -0.48
C GLU A 34 3.35 5.86 0.29
N ARG A 35 4.25 6.62 0.94
CA ARG A 35 5.28 6.11 1.84
C ARG A 35 5.16 6.77 3.21
N SER A 36 5.18 5.96 4.25
CA SER A 36 5.00 6.38 5.65
C SER A 36 6.03 5.69 6.56
N GLY A 37 6.17 6.16 7.80
CA GLY A 37 7.10 5.58 8.77
C GLY A 37 8.52 6.15 8.62
N ASN A 38 9.52 5.29 8.74
CA ASN A 38 10.93 5.65 8.69
C ASN A 38 11.49 5.44 7.27
N PRO A 39 11.92 6.48 6.54
CA PRO A 39 12.46 6.34 5.18
C PRO A 39 13.75 5.51 5.11
N ASP A 40 14.47 5.36 6.22
CA ASP A 40 15.67 4.52 6.37
C ASP A 40 15.35 3.14 7.00
N GLY A 41 14.07 2.84 7.20
CA GLY A 41 13.57 1.61 7.81
C GLY A 41 13.57 0.40 6.88
N GLN A 42 13.11 -0.74 7.40
CA GLN A 42 12.88 -1.93 6.58
C GLN A 42 11.67 -1.70 5.65
N PRO A 43 11.81 -1.90 4.33
CA PRO A 43 10.70 -1.69 3.41
C PRO A 43 9.65 -2.79 3.56
N ALA A 44 8.38 -2.38 3.63
CA ALA A 44 7.23 -3.26 3.62
C ALA A 44 6.17 -2.73 2.66
N ILE A 45 5.70 -3.57 1.75
CA ILE A 45 4.57 -3.23 0.87
C ILE A 45 3.27 -3.78 1.43
N VAL A 46 2.25 -2.92 1.47
CA VAL A 46 0.90 -3.25 1.91
C VAL A 46 0.01 -3.42 0.68
N ILE A 47 -0.54 -4.64 0.51
CA ILE A 47 -1.47 -4.98 -0.56
C ILE A 47 -2.89 -4.98 0.02
N HIS A 48 -3.69 -3.99 -0.36
CA HIS A 48 -5.06 -3.88 0.13
C HIS A 48 -5.98 -4.97 -0.46
N GLY A 49 -7.02 -5.31 0.30
CA GLY A 49 -8.06 -6.23 -0.13
C GLY A 49 -9.10 -5.63 -1.09
N GLY A 50 -10.15 -6.41 -1.34
CA GLY A 50 -11.25 -6.09 -2.26
C GLY A 50 -11.55 -7.31 -3.14
N PRO A 51 -11.04 -7.39 -4.39
CA PRO A 51 -10.21 -6.37 -5.06
C PRO A 51 -10.95 -5.05 -5.28
N GLY A 52 -10.19 -3.96 -5.51
CA GLY A 52 -10.77 -2.62 -5.74
C GLY A 52 -11.12 -1.81 -4.47
N GLY A 53 -10.64 -2.22 -3.29
CA GLY A 53 -10.96 -1.55 -2.03
C GLY A 53 -10.21 -0.23 -1.77
N GLY A 54 -9.01 -0.08 -2.34
CA GLY A 54 -8.10 1.04 -2.09
C GLY A 54 -7.36 0.94 -0.74
N SER A 55 -6.28 1.70 -0.63
CA SER A 55 -5.48 1.87 0.59
C SER A 55 -6.23 2.71 1.64
N GLN A 56 -5.95 2.44 2.91
CA GLN A 56 -6.59 3.11 4.04
C GLN A 56 -5.54 3.67 5.01
N PRO A 57 -5.72 4.86 5.60
CA PRO A 57 -4.76 5.44 6.56
C PRO A 57 -4.45 4.51 7.74
N GLY A 58 -5.43 3.70 8.18
CA GLY A 58 -5.26 2.77 9.30
C GLY A 58 -4.26 1.64 9.03
N TYR A 59 -3.95 1.32 7.77
CA TYR A 59 -3.00 0.25 7.47
C TYR A 59 -1.56 0.58 7.89
N ARG A 60 -1.22 1.87 7.98
CA ARG A 60 0.07 2.34 8.50
C ARG A 60 0.30 1.89 9.94
N GLN A 61 -0.77 1.71 10.71
CA GLN A 61 -0.71 1.43 12.14
C GLN A 61 -0.42 -0.06 12.47
N TYR A 62 -0.29 -0.93 11.47
CA TYR A 62 0.15 -2.32 11.69
C TYR A 62 1.67 -2.47 11.84
N PHE A 63 2.43 -1.40 11.56
CA PHE A 63 3.88 -1.42 11.51
C PHE A 63 4.46 -0.45 12.52
N ASP A 64 5.60 -0.81 13.10
CA ASP A 64 6.37 0.08 13.96
C ASP A 64 6.92 1.25 13.11
N PRO A 65 6.46 2.50 13.32
CA PRO A 65 6.80 3.61 12.43
C PRO A 65 8.27 4.03 12.53
N GLU A 66 9.00 3.61 13.58
CA GLU A 66 10.43 3.87 13.70
C GLU A 66 11.27 2.84 12.95
N LYS A 67 10.72 1.65 12.66
CA LYS A 67 11.45 0.53 12.07
C LYS A 67 11.14 0.27 10.60
N PHE A 68 9.97 0.67 10.12
CA PHE A 68 9.51 0.34 8.77
C PHE A 68 9.36 1.57 7.88
N ASP A 69 9.81 1.40 6.64
CA ASP A 69 9.38 2.19 5.49
C ASP A 69 8.15 1.50 4.89
N ILE A 70 6.99 2.11 5.05
CA ILE A 70 5.70 1.50 4.74
C ILE A 70 5.23 2.03 3.39
N ILE A 71 5.18 1.15 2.38
CA ILE A 71 4.69 1.45 1.04
C ILE A 71 3.24 0.97 0.92
N GLN A 72 2.33 1.91 0.68
CA GLN A 72 0.94 1.63 0.32
C GLN A 72 0.69 2.11 -1.11
N PHE A 73 -0.16 1.39 -1.85
CA PHE A 73 -0.57 1.81 -3.19
C PHE A 73 -2.02 1.45 -3.43
N ASP A 74 -2.68 2.17 -4.33
CA ASP A 74 -4.01 1.83 -4.81
C ASP A 74 -3.88 1.00 -6.09
N GLN A 75 -4.45 -0.21 -6.11
CA GLN A 75 -4.46 -1.05 -7.30
C GLN A 75 -5.24 -0.38 -8.45
N ARG A 76 -5.02 -0.85 -9.68
CA ARG A 76 -5.70 -0.36 -10.89
C ARG A 76 -7.21 -0.21 -10.68
N GLY A 77 -7.78 0.89 -11.16
CA GLY A 77 -9.22 1.12 -11.13
C GLY A 77 -9.83 1.48 -9.76
N CYS A 78 -9.05 1.70 -8.70
CA CYS A 78 -9.60 2.02 -7.38
C CYS A 78 -8.84 3.11 -6.63
N GLY A 79 -9.42 3.58 -5.52
CA GLY A 79 -8.83 4.64 -4.69
C GLY A 79 -8.55 5.90 -5.50
N LYS A 80 -7.29 6.36 -5.44
CA LYS A 80 -6.76 7.50 -6.18
C LYS A 80 -6.09 7.11 -7.51
N SER A 81 -5.98 5.82 -7.81
CA SER A 81 -5.45 5.34 -9.08
C SER A 81 -6.41 5.66 -10.22
N THR A 82 -5.84 5.93 -11.39
CA THR A 82 -6.59 6.38 -12.57
C THR A 82 -6.32 5.48 -13.78
N PRO A 83 -7.34 5.26 -14.63
CA PRO A 83 -8.72 5.73 -14.51
C PRO A 83 -9.53 4.95 -13.46
N TYR A 84 -10.44 5.65 -12.77
CA TYR A 84 -11.28 5.04 -11.73
C TYR A 84 -12.29 4.06 -12.34
N ALA A 85 -12.49 2.90 -11.68
CA ALA A 85 -13.36 1.80 -12.09
C ALA A 85 -13.03 1.18 -13.46
N GLU A 86 -11.82 1.39 -13.98
CA GLU A 86 -11.36 0.78 -15.23
C GLU A 86 -11.02 -0.70 -15.04
N LEU A 87 -11.50 -1.54 -15.96
CA LEU A 87 -11.35 -2.98 -15.96
C LEU A 87 -10.41 -3.48 -17.06
N GLU A 88 -10.20 -2.70 -18.12
CA GLU A 88 -9.20 -3.00 -19.12
C GLU A 88 -7.81 -3.06 -18.46
N GLU A 89 -7.02 -4.07 -18.80
CA GLU A 89 -5.75 -4.37 -18.13
C GLU A 89 -5.80 -4.52 -16.59
N ASN A 90 -6.97 -4.74 -15.98
CA ASN A 90 -7.13 -4.90 -14.54
C ASN A 90 -7.26 -6.39 -14.17
N ASN A 91 -6.13 -7.08 -14.09
CA ASN A 91 -6.05 -8.51 -13.78
C ASN A 91 -4.85 -8.80 -12.87
N THR A 92 -4.83 -10.00 -12.27
CA THR A 92 -3.81 -10.39 -11.28
C THR A 92 -2.39 -10.30 -11.81
N HIS A 93 -2.14 -10.65 -13.07
CA HIS A 93 -0.78 -10.58 -13.63
C HIS A 93 -0.31 -9.14 -13.73
N ASN A 94 -1.20 -8.22 -14.10
CA ASN A 94 -0.90 -6.80 -14.12
C ASN A 94 -0.73 -6.24 -12.70
N SER A 95 -1.52 -6.68 -11.72
CA SER A 95 -1.27 -6.32 -10.30
C SER A 95 0.12 -6.73 -9.83
N VAL A 96 0.59 -7.93 -10.20
CA VAL A 96 1.95 -8.40 -9.88
C VAL A 96 3.01 -7.56 -10.58
N ALA A 97 2.79 -7.21 -11.85
CA ALA A 97 3.71 -6.35 -12.61
C ALA A 97 3.81 -4.93 -12.00
N ASP A 98 2.70 -4.37 -11.54
CA ASP A 98 2.63 -3.06 -10.90
C ASP A 98 3.42 -3.03 -9.58
N ILE A 99 3.33 -4.11 -8.79
CA ILE A 99 4.10 -4.29 -7.55
C ILE A 99 5.59 -4.28 -7.86
N GLU A 100 6.02 -4.98 -8.91
CA GLU A 100 7.42 -4.99 -9.34
C GLU A 100 7.87 -3.62 -9.89
N ALA A 101 7.00 -2.91 -10.61
CA ALA A 101 7.27 -1.55 -11.07
C ALA A 101 7.49 -0.58 -9.91
N LEU A 102 6.68 -0.66 -8.84
CA LEU A 102 6.89 0.10 -7.61
C LEU A 102 8.22 -0.24 -6.94
N ARG A 103 8.56 -1.54 -6.86
CA ARG A 103 9.83 -2.00 -6.27
C ARG A 103 11.02 -1.36 -6.96
N GLN A 104 11.01 -1.40 -8.29
CA GLN A 104 12.05 -0.82 -9.14
C GLN A 104 12.08 0.70 -9.06
N HIS A 105 10.90 1.35 -9.05
CA HIS A 105 10.78 2.81 -8.92
C HIS A 105 11.46 3.34 -7.64
N PHE A 106 11.34 2.61 -6.53
CA PHE A 106 11.99 2.98 -5.27
C PHE A 106 13.40 2.43 -5.09
N GLY A 107 13.91 1.62 -6.02
CA GLY A 107 15.23 1.02 -5.92
C GLY A 107 15.37 0.02 -4.76
N ILE A 108 14.28 -0.64 -4.36
CA ILE A 108 14.26 -1.56 -3.21
C ILE A 108 14.64 -2.96 -3.70
N ASP A 109 15.69 -3.60 -3.15
CA ASP A 109 16.04 -4.97 -3.55
C ASP A 109 15.01 -6.01 -3.08
N LYS A 110 14.64 -5.96 -1.80
CA LYS A 110 13.68 -6.86 -1.15
C LYS A 110 12.86 -6.10 -0.13
N TRP A 111 11.62 -6.53 0.08
CA TRP A 111 10.72 -6.00 1.10
C TRP A 111 9.91 -7.12 1.77
N HIS A 112 9.27 -6.77 2.87
CA HIS A 112 8.19 -7.60 3.42
C HIS A 112 6.91 -7.37 2.62
N VAL A 113 6.14 -8.44 2.40
CA VAL A 113 4.82 -8.35 1.74
C VAL A 113 3.76 -8.60 2.79
N PHE A 114 2.88 -7.62 2.99
CA PHE A 114 1.76 -7.70 3.90
C PHE A 114 0.44 -7.56 3.12
N GLY A 115 -0.39 -8.60 3.17
CA GLY A 115 -1.64 -8.69 2.42
C GLY A 115 -2.71 -9.39 3.25
N GLY A 116 -3.95 -8.95 3.10
CA GLY A 116 -5.10 -9.52 3.79
C GLY A 116 -6.31 -9.60 2.87
N SER A 117 -7.07 -10.70 3.00
CA SER A 117 -8.20 -11.03 2.11
C SER A 117 -7.72 -11.29 0.68
N TRP A 118 -8.03 -10.41 -0.28
CA TRP A 118 -7.51 -10.50 -1.66
C TRP A 118 -6.00 -10.20 -1.74
N GLY A 119 -5.50 -9.33 -0.87
CA GLY A 119 -4.14 -8.82 -0.92
C GLY A 119 -3.08 -9.82 -0.48
#